data_AF-A0A966U6R6-F1
#
_entry.id   AF-A0A966U6R6-F1
#
_cell.length_a   1.000
_cell.length_b   1.000
_cell.length_c   1.000
_cell.angle_alpha   90.00
_cell.angle_beta   90.00
_cell.angle_gamma   90.00
#
_symmetry.space_group_name_H-M   'P 1'
#
loop_
_entity.id
_entity.type
_entity.pdbx_description
1 polymer ?
#
loop_
_entity_poly.entity_id
_entity_poly.type
_entity_poly.pdbx_seq_one_letter_code
_entity_poly.pdbx_strand_id
1 'polypeptide(L)'
;VPLQLAQLREAGMQVQSLFLDSTTETLVHRFSETRRRHPLSRDDSLQDTRRDLVDAIEHERELLAELRERALVIDTSLIRSAQLQGYVKALAAAPRGQLTLQGQIETMRQEIARLRGSLEEQTNELANTQRQQRDQSSDFDSRLRKFEPIAVEIEHCAHLFKAHDVQIDRS
;
A
#
# COMPACT_ATOMS: atom_id res chain seq x y z
N VAL A 1 18.12 29.47 19.36
CA VAL A 1 16.88 29.40 18.56
C VAL A 1 15.59 29.34 19.39
N PRO A 2 15.38 28.35 20.30
CA PRO A 2 14.11 28.25 21.04
C PRO A 2 13.80 29.45 21.95
N LEU A 3 14.83 30.05 22.57
CA LEU A 3 14.70 31.23 23.42
C LEU A 3 14.24 32.49 22.65
N GLN A 4 14.67 32.62 21.40
CA GLN A 4 14.31 33.76 20.54
C GLN A 4 12.85 33.67 20.07
N LEU A 5 12.36 32.46 19.78
CA LEU A 5 10.95 32.23 19.43
C LEU A 5 10.02 32.53 20.63
N ALA A 6 10.46 32.20 21.84
CA ALA A 6 9.74 32.54 23.07
C ALA A 6 9.69 34.05 23.30
N GLN A 7 10.82 34.76 23.13
CA GLN A 7 10.87 36.23 23.24
C GLN A 7 9.99 36.94 22.21
N LEU A 8 9.92 36.45 20.98
CA LEU A 8 9.02 37.00 19.95
C LEU A 8 7.54 36.75 20.31
N ARG A 9 7.22 35.59 20.90
CA ARG A 9 5.88 35.30 21.42
C ARG A 9 5.51 36.21 22.59
N GLU A 10 6.44 36.45 23.51
CA GLU A 10 6.26 37.37 24.64
C GLU A 10 6.11 38.83 24.18
N ALA A 11 6.77 39.22 23.09
CA ALA A 11 6.58 40.52 22.44
C ALA A 11 5.21 40.68 21.74
N GLY A 12 4.28 39.73 21.91
CA GLY A 12 2.95 39.74 21.32
C GLY A 12 2.91 39.36 19.84
N MET A 13 4.04 38.98 19.24
CA MET A 13 4.06 38.48 17.88
C MET A 13 3.60 37.02 17.86
N GLN A 14 2.56 36.74 17.08
CA GLN A 14 2.06 35.39 16.92
C GLN A 14 2.97 34.60 15.98
N VAL A 15 3.90 33.86 16.58
CA VAL A 15 4.85 32.98 15.88
C VAL A 15 4.33 31.55 15.87
N GLN A 16 4.25 30.97 14.67
CA GLN A 16 3.89 29.57 14.44
C GLN A 16 5.10 28.84 13.86
N SER A 17 5.59 27.83 14.58
CA SER A 17 6.71 27.00 14.15
C SER A 17 6.21 25.86 13.27
N LEU A 18 6.87 25.69 12.13
CA LEU A 18 6.67 24.58 11.21
C LEU A 18 7.91 23.69 11.23
N PHE A 19 7.72 22.38 11.31
CA PHE A 19 8.78 21.40 11.27
C PHE A 19 8.55 20.44 10.11
N LEU A 20 9.49 20.39 9.17
CA LEU A 20 9.42 19.48 8.02
C LEU A 20 10.19 18.21 8.37
N ASP A 21 9.51 17.08 8.36
CA ASP A 21 10.11 15.78 8.62
C ASP A 21 10.03 14.88 7.39
N SER A 22 10.85 13.84 7.36
CA SER A 22 10.79 12.78 6.36
C SER A 22 11.47 11.52 6.90
N THR A 23 11.13 10.36 6.36
CA THR A 23 11.80 9.10 6.70
C THR A 23 13.29 9.14 6.38
N THR A 24 14.10 8.48 7.20
CA THR A 24 15.56 8.40 7.04
C THR A 24 15.95 7.89 5.64
N GLU A 25 15.22 6.89 5.12
CA GLU A 25 15.44 6.39 3.77
C GLU A 25 15.20 7.44 2.67
N THR A 26 14.13 8.24 2.81
CA THR A 26 13.83 9.31 1.84
C THR A 26 14.88 10.43 1.91
N LEU A 27 15.34 10.79 3.11
CA LEU A 27 16.41 11.78 3.28
C LEU A 27 17.72 11.31 2.65
N VAL A 28 18.11 10.06 2.89
CA VAL A 28 19.30 9.45 2.28
C VAL A 28 19.19 9.44 0.76
N HIS A 29 18.04 9.05 0.21
CA HIS A 29 17.80 9.05 -1.23
C HIS A 29 17.94 10.46 -1.82
N ARG A 30 17.24 11.45 -1.27
CA ARG A 30 17.27 12.85 -1.76
C ARG A 30 18.66 13.48 -1.68
N PHE A 31 19.41 13.21 -0.61
CA PHE A 31 20.78 13.70 -0.48
C PHE A 31 21.68 13.12 -1.57
N SER A 32 21.55 11.82 -1.86
CA SER A 32 22.30 11.15 -2.93
C SER A 32 21.95 11.66 -4.34
N GLU A 33 20.68 12.00 -4.58
CA GLU A 33 20.21 12.55 -5.87
C GLU A 33 20.79 13.92 -6.18
N THR A 34 21.01 14.76 -5.15
CA THR A 34 21.55 16.11 -5.35
C THR A 34 23.05 16.16 -5.64
N ARG A 35 23.74 15.00 -5.66
CA ARG A 35 25.19 14.83 -5.93
C ARG A 35 26.11 15.74 -5.11
N ARG A 36 25.65 16.32 -3.99
CA ARG A 36 26.51 17.11 -3.12
C ARG A 36 27.27 16.16 -2.22
N ARG A 37 28.60 16.11 -2.37
CA ARG A 37 29.45 15.35 -1.45
C ARG A 37 29.28 15.92 -0.04
N HIS A 38 29.13 15.04 0.93
CA HIS A 38 28.99 15.41 2.32
C HIS A 38 30.32 15.98 2.85
N PRO A 39 30.31 17.07 3.64
CA PRO A 39 31.54 17.71 4.15
C PRO A 39 32.43 16.81 5.03
N LEU A 40 31.91 15.68 5.51
CA LEU A 40 32.63 14.74 6.40
C LEU A 40 33.01 13.39 5.74
N SER A 41 32.73 13.17 4.45
CA SER A 41 33.13 11.92 3.77
C SER A 41 34.64 11.89 3.55
N ARG A 42 35.36 11.25 4.46
CA ARG A 42 36.78 10.91 4.34
C ARG A 42 36.83 9.42 3.96
N ASP A 43 37.33 9.14 2.75
CA ASP A 43 37.43 7.84 2.05
C ASP A 43 36.26 7.38 1.14
N ASP A 44 36.67 6.79 0.00
CA ASP A 44 35.90 6.44 -1.21
C ASP A 44 34.97 5.21 -1.06
N SER A 45 34.67 4.81 0.18
CA SER A 45 33.75 3.74 0.49
C SER A 45 32.31 4.28 0.55
N LEU A 46 31.52 4.01 -0.49
CA LEU A 46 30.10 4.41 -0.58
C LEU A 46 29.25 3.88 0.58
N GLN A 47 29.67 2.77 1.20
CA GLN A 47 28.97 2.16 2.33
C GLN A 47 29.23 2.89 3.64
N ASP A 48 30.45 3.41 3.85
CA ASP A 48 30.76 4.26 5.00
C ASP A 48 30.07 5.62 4.89
N THR A 49 30.05 6.21 3.69
CA THR A 49 29.33 7.48 3.46
C THR A 49 27.83 7.39 3.76
N ARG A 50 27.17 6.28 3.42
CA ARG A 50 25.75 6.08 3.74
C ARG A 50 25.54 5.92 5.24
N ARG A 51 26.41 5.20 5.94
CA ARG A 51 26.33 5.01 7.40
C ARG A 51 26.55 6.32 8.13
N ASP A 52 27.59 7.07 7.77
CA ASP A 52 27.87 8.39 8.33
C ASP A 52 26.70 9.37 8.15
N LEU A 53 26.04 9.32 6.98
CA LEU A 53 24.87 10.15 6.70
C LEU A 53 23.68 9.76 7.58
N VAL A 54 23.43 8.47 7.77
CA VAL A 54 22.36 8.00 8.65
C VAL A 54 22.64 8.43 10.09
N ASP A 55 23.86 8.24 10.57
CA ASP A 55 24.24 8.63 11.94
C ASP A 55 24.11 10.14 12.16
N ALA A 56 24.51 10.95 11.17
CA ALA A 56 24.32 12.41 11.21
C ALA A 56 22.85 12.82 11.24
N ILE A 57 21.98 12.15 10.46
CA ILE A 57 20.53 12.41 10.44
C ILE A 57 19.91 12.08 11.79
N GLU A 58 20.25 10.94 12.39
CA GLU A 58 19.70 10.55 13.70
C GLU A 58 20.19 11.48 14.81
N HIS A 59 21.47 11.89 14.78
CA HIS A 59 21.99 12.86 15.74
C HIS A 59 21.32 14.23 15.61
N GLU A 60 21.07 14.71 14.39
CA GLU A 60 20.33 15.96 14.15
C GLU A 60 18.88 15.87 14.68
N ARG A 61 18.24 14.71 14.53
CA ARG A 61 16.89 14.46 15.05
C ARG A 61 16.82 14.53 16.57
N GLU A 62 17.81 13.97 17.26
CA GLU A 62 17.92 14.08 18.72
C GLU A 62 18.06 15.54 19.16
N LEU A 63 18.94 16.30 18.51
CA LEU A 63 19.17 17.72 18.84
C LEU A 63 17.94 18.60 18.58
N LEU A 64 17.14 18.27 17.56
CA LEU A 64 15.96 19.04 17.17
C LEU A 64 14.64 18.52 17.79
N ALA A 65 14.69 17.48 18.62
CA ALA A 65 13.51 16.85 19.21
C ALA A 65 12.62 17.86 19.96
N GLU A 66 13.20 18.73 20.78
CA GLU A 66 12.45 19.75 21.53
C GLU A 66 11.74 20.78 20.62
N LEU A 67 12.34 21.10 19.47
CA LEU A 67 11.75 22.02 18.50
C LEU A 67 10.60 21.36 17.73
N ARG A 68 10.76 20.07 17.41
CA ARG A 68 9.74 19.25 16.76
C ARG A 68 8.47 19.16 17.61
N GLU A 69 8.59 18.92 18.92
CA GLU A 69 7.44 18.80 19.83
C GLU A 69 6.56 20.06 19.88
N ARG A 70 7.16 21.23 19.68
CA ARG A 70 6.50 22.53 19.80
C ARG A 70 6.02 23.09 18.45
N ALA A 71 6.18 22.34 17.37
CA ALA A 71 5.93 22.79 16.00
C ALA A 71 4.88 21.92 15.30
N LEU A 72 4.25 22.48 14.26
CA LEU A 72 3.43 21.71 13.34
C LEU A 72 4.34 20.83 12.49
N VAL A 73 4.31 19.52 12.72
CA VAL A 73 5.11 18.55 11.96
C VAL A 73 4.43 18.18 10.65
N ILE A 74 5.18 18.23 9.55
CA ILE A 74 4.71 17.84 8.23
C ILE A 74 5.63 16.79 7.67
N ASP A 75 5.06 15.61 7.38
CA ASP A 75 5.77 14.56 6.69
C ASP A 75 5.87 14.87 5.19
N THR A 76 7.08 15.12 4.73
CA THR A 76 7.41 15.43 3.34
C THR A 76 7.87 14.20 2.56
N SER A 77 7.84 13.00 3.13
CA SER A 77 8.40 11.78 2.51
C SER A 77 7.79 11.49 1.14
N LEU A 78 6.48 11.67 1.00
CA LEU A 78 5.75 11.42 -0.26
C LEU A 78 5.38 12.69 -1.02
N ILE A 79 5.82 13.86 -0.54
CA ILE A 79 5.44 15.16 -1.13
C ILE A 79 6.46 15.55 -2.20
N ARG A 80 6.00 15.91 -3.40
CA ARG A 80 6.86 16.47 -4.45
C ARG A 80 7.22 17.92 -4.14
N SER A 81 8.40 18.38 -4.57
CA SER A 81 8.90 19.73 -4.30
C SER A 81 7.94 20.86 -4.71
N ALA A 82 7.28 20.75 -5.87
CA ALA A 82 6.27 21.71 -6.30
C ALA A 82 5.01 21.73 -5.41
N GLN A 83 4.58 20.56 -4.92
CA GLN A 83 3.45 20.44 -3.99
C GLN A 83 3.80 21.04 -2.63
N LEU A 84 4.99 20.75 -2.11
CA LEU A 84 5.48 21.34 -0.85
C LEU A 84 5.51 22.86 -0.93
N GLN A 85 5.96 23.42 -2.05
CA GLN A 85 5.99 24.87 -2.23
C GLN A 85 4.59 25.50 -2.26
N GLY A 86 3.63 24.86 -2.96
CA GLY A 86 2.23 25.29 -2.94
C GLY A 86 1.63 25.21 -1.53
N TYR A 87 1.96 24.13 -0.82
CA TYR A 87 1.51 23.88 0.55
C TYR A 87 2.04 24.95 1.52
N VAL A 88 3.34 25.25 1.52
CA VAL A 88 3.92 26.30 2.39
C VAL A 88 3.34 27.67 2.07
N LYS A 89 3.09 27.98 0.78
CA LYS A 89 2.43 29.23 0.38
C LYS A 89 0.99 29.32 0.89
N ALA A 90 0.22 28.24 0.80
CA ALA A 90 -1.12 28.17 1.35
C ALA A 90 -1.09 28.34 2.88
N LEU A 91 -0.10 27.73 3.55
CA LEU A 91 0.10 27.82 4.98
C LEU A 91 0.42 29.26 5.43
N ALA A 92 1.24 29.98 4.66
CA ALA A 92 1.56 31.37 4.93
C ALA A 92 0.39 32.34 4.64
N ALA A 93 -0.53 31.97 3.75
CA ALA A 93 -1.66 32.80 3.33
C ALA A 93 -2.96 32.55 4.12
N ALA A 94 -3.07 31.41 4.81
CA ALA A 94 -4.31 31.00 5.46
C ALA A 94 -4.51 31.62 6.87
N PRO A 95 -5.73 32.06 7.21
CA PRO A 95 -6.06 32.52 8.56
C PRO A 95 -5.91 31.41 9.61
N ARG A 96 -5.47 31.79 10.81
CA ARG A 96 -4.86 30.94 11.86
C ARG A 96 -5.63 29.70 12.34
N GLY A 97 -6.92 29.54 12.03
CA GLY A 97 -7.71 28.33 12.35
C GLY A 97 -7.81 27.30 11.21
N GLN A 98 -7.48 27.69 9.98
CA GLN A 98 -7.65 26.85 8.80
C GLN A 98 -6.45 25.92 8.55
N LEU A 99 -5.35 26.13 9.28
CA LEU A 99 -4.08 25.42 9.09
C LEU A 99 -4.11 23.99 9.59
N THR A 100 -4.74 23.75 10.74
CA THR A 100 -4.94 22.39 11.27
C THR A 100 -5.86 21.59 10.34
N LEU A 101 -6.90 22.23 9.80
CA LEU A 101 -7.84 21.60 8.87
C LEU A 101 -7.19 21.32 7.51
N GLN A 102 -6.37 22.24 6.99
CA GLN A 102 -5.65 22.02 5.73
C GLN A 102 -4.61 20.90 5.86
N GLY A 103 -3.90 20.82 6.99
CA GLY A 103 -3.01 19.70 7.30
C GLY A 103 -3.77 18.36 7.36
N GLN A 104 -4.93 18.34 8.01
CA GLN A 104 -5.80 17.16 8.05
C GLN A 104 -6.33 16.78 6.67
N ILE A 105 -6.78 17.74 5.86
CA ILE A 105 -7.26 17.50 4.49
C ILE A 105 -6.17 16.86 3.63
N GLU A 106 -4.93 17.33 3.73
CA GLU A 106 -3.84 16.78 2.92
C GLU A 106 -3.44 15.37 3.40
N THR A 107 -3.46 15.13 4.71
CA THR A 107 -3.26 13.79 5.28
C THR A 107 -4.34 12.83 4.79
N MET A 108 -5.62 13.25 4.83
CA MET A 108 -6.74 12.47 4.31
C MET A 108 -6.61 12.21 2.81
N ARG A 109 -6.14 13.18 2.03
CA ARG A 109 -5.91 12.99 0.58
C ARG A 109 -4.84 11.94 0.30
N GLN A 110 -3.76 11.92 1.08
CA GLN A 110 -2.72 10.90 0.97
C GLN A 110 -3.24 9.51 1.36
N GLU A 111 -4.07 9.40 2.40
CA GLU A 111 -4.73 8.15 2.76
C GLU A 111 -5.68 7.66 1.66
N ILE A 112 -6.51 8.54 1.10
CA ILE A 112 -7.41 8.19 -0.02
C ILE A 112 -6.60 7.66 -1.21
N ALA A 113 -5.44 8.27 -1.52
CA ALA A 113 -4.58 7.79 -2.59
C ALA A 113 -4.02 6.39 -2.30
N ARG A 114 -3.56 6.11 -1.06
CA ARG A 114 -3.10 4.78 -0.65
C ARG A 114 -4.20 3.73 -0.70
N LEU A 115 -5.37 4.03 -0.15
CA LEU A 115 -6.50 3.10 -0.12
C LEU A 115 -6.99 2.74 -1.53
N ARG A 116 -6.97 3.71 -2.46
CA ARG A 116 -7.27 3.45 -3.87
C ARG A 116 -6.28 2.49 -4.52
N GLY A 117 -4.98 2.65 -4.24
CA GLY A 117 -3.96 1.71 -4.74
C GLY A 117 -4.17 0.29 -4.20
N SER A 118 -4.47 0.15 -2.91
CA SER A 118 -4.75 -1.16 -2.31
C SER A 118 -6.00 -1.82 -2.89
N LEU A 119 -7.06 -1.06 -3.18
CA LEU A 119 -8.24 -1.57 -3.88
C LEU A 119 -7.90 -2.07 -5.30
N GLU A 120 -7.01 -1.38 -6.01
CA GLU A 120 -6.57 -1.80 -7.35
C GLU A 120 -5.81 -3.13 -7.31
N GLU A 121 -4.90 -3.30 -6.34
CA GLU A 121 -4.18 -4.55 -6.10
C GLU A 121 -5.13 -5.71 -5.78
N GLN A 122 -6.04 -5.51 -4.82
CA GLN A 122 -7.02 -6.54 -4.43
C GLN A 122 -7.94 -6.92 -5.58
N THR A 123 -8.33 -5.95 -6.41
CA THR A 123 -9.17 -6.20 -7.59
C THR A 123 -8.42 -7.07 -8.61
N ASN A 124 -7.13 -6.81 -8.82
CA ASN A 124 -6.29 -7.62 -9.70
C ASN A 124 -6.07 -9.04 -9.16
N GLU A 125 -5.81 -9.19 -7.86
CA GLU A 125 -5.69 -10.50 -7.22
C GLU A 125 -6.99 -11.31 -7.34
N LEU A 126 -8.13 -10.69 -7.08
CA LEU A 126 -9.44 -11.34 -7.23
C LEU A 126 -9.68 -11.78 -8.67
N ALA A 127 -9.38 -10.91 -9.65
CA ALA A 127 -9.53 -11.24 -11.07
C ALA A 127 -8.62 -12.42 -11.49
N ASN A 128 -7.38 -12.43 -11.03
CA ASN A 128 -6.43 -13.52 -11.29
C ASN A 128 -6.90 -14.83 -10.65
N THR A 129 -7.35 -14.79 -9.40
CA THR A 129 -7.87 -15.96 -8.67
C THR A 129 -9.13 -16.51 -9.35
N GLN A 130 -10.04 -15.65 -9.79
CA GLN A 130 -11.24 -16.07 -10.51
C GLN A 130 -10.91 -16.72 -11.86
N ARG A 131 -9.93 -16.20 -12.61
CA ARG A 131 -9.45 -16.84 -13.83
C ARG A 131 -8.90 -18.23 -13.53
N GLN A 132 -8.02 -18.34 -12.54
CA GLN A 132 -7.44 -19.62 -12.13
C GLN A 132 -8.51 -20.64 -11.71
N GLN A 133 -9.53 -20.23 -10.94
CA GLN A 133 -10.61 -21.14 -10.56
C GLN A 133 -11.48 -21.56 -11.75
N ARG A 134 -11.77 -20.66 -12.69
CA ARG A 134 -12.50 -21.01 -13.91
C ARG A 134 -11.75 -22.01 -14.77
N ASP A 135 -10.44 -21.81 -14.94
CA ASP A 135 -9.59 -22.73 -15.70
C ASP A 135 -9.55 -24.12 -15.04
N GLN A 136 -9.42 -24.17 -13.71
CA GLN A 136 -9.49 -25.41 -12.93
C GLN A 136 -10.85 -26.10 -13.09
N SER A 137 -11.95 -25.36 -12.95
CA SER A 137 -13.30 -25.91 -13.11
C SER A 137 -13.52 -26.45 -14.53
N SER A 138 -13.00 -25.76 -15.55
CA SER A 138 -13.06 -26.21 -16.94
C SER A 138 -12.25 -27.48 -17.17
N ASP A 139 -11.08 -27.61 -16.54
CA ASP A 139 -10.27 -28.84 -16.59
C ASP A 139 -11.00 -30.01 -15.91
N PHE A 140 -11.56 -29.80 -14.72
CA PHE A 140 -12.35 -30.81 -14.02
C PHE A 140 -13.58 -31.26 -14.85
N ASP A 141 -14.31 -30.33 -15.45
CA ASP A 141 -15.49 -30.63 -16.28
C ASP A 141 -15.11 -31.43 -17.55
N SER A 142 -14.00 -31.06 -18.19
CA SER A 142 -13.43 -31.80 -19.33
C SER A 142 -13.06 -33.24 -18.97
N ARG A 143 -12.59 -33.48 -17.74
CA ARG A 143 -12.30 -34.82 -17.23
C ARG A 143 -13.55 -35.60 -16.88
N LEU A 144 -14.57 -34.96 -16.31
CA LEU A 144 -15.85 -35.58 -15.97
C LEU A 144 -16.61 -36.06 -17.20
N ARG A 145 -16.59 -35.31 -18.31
CA ARG A 145 -17.17 -35.76 -19.59
C ARG A 145 -16.64 -37.10 -20.09
N LYS A 146 -15.41 -37.49 -19.75
CA LYS A 146 -14.85 -38.80 -20.14
C LYS A 146 -15.49 -39.98 -19.41
N PHE A 147 -16.18 -39.71 -18.30
CA PHE A 147 -16.87 -40.72 -17.49
C PHE A 147 -18.38 -40.73 -17.72
N GLU A 148 -18.88 -39.97 -18.70
CA GLU A 148 -20.29 -39.93 -19.02
C GLU A 148 -20.68 -41.28 -19.67
N PRO A 149 -21.60 -42.06 -19.08
CA PRO A 149 -21.94 -43.38 -19.58
C PRO A 149 -22.68 -43.27 -20.92
N ILE A 150 -22.18 -43.98 -21.93
CA ILE A 150 -22.88 -44.14 -23.21
C ILE A 150 -24.10 -45.02 -22.93
N ALA A 151 -25.29 -44.46 -23.05
CA ALA A 151 -26.52 -45.24 -23.04
C ALA A 151 -26.53 -46.14 -24.30
N VAL A 152 -26.20 -47.41 -24.13
CA VAL A 152 -26.33 -48.42 -25.18
C VAL A 152 -27.75 -48.98 -25.08
N GLU A 153 -28.61 -48.65 -26.04
CA GLU A 153 -29.89 -49.33 -26.22
C GLU A 153 -29.62 -50.76 -26.69
N ILE A 154 -29.77 -51.73 -25.78
CA ILE A 154 -29.69 -53.15 -26.13
C ILE A 154 -31.07 -53.58 -26.64
N GLU A 155 -31.23 -53.67 -27.96
CA GLU A 155 -32.35 -54.39 -28.56
C GLU A 155 -32.28 -55.87 -28.14
N HIS A 156 -33.15 -56.28 -27.22
CA HIS A 156 -33.21 -57.67 -26.76
C HIS A 156 -34.02 -58.50 -27.75
N CYS A 157 -33.35 -59.43 -28.44
CA CYS A 157 -33.97 -60.50 -29.20
C CYS A 157 -34.97 -61.28 -28.33
N ALA A 158 -36.26 -61.13 -28.61
CA ALA A 158 -37.30 -62.00 -28.10
C ALA A 158 -37.30 -63.33 -28.87
N HIS A 159 -36.44 -64.29 -28.50
CA HIS A 159 -36.61 -65.68 -28.92
C HIS A 159 -35.94 -66.66 -27.94
N LEU A 160 -36.67 -67.72 -27.62
CA LEU A 160 -36.37 -68.86 -26.74
C LEU A 160 -36.55 -68.66 -25.23
N PHE A 161 -37.73 -69.05 -24.72
CA PHE A 161 -37.91 -70.12 -23.71
C PHE A 161 -39.39 -70.19 -23.28
N LYS A 162 -40.19 -71.07 -23.91
CA LYS A 162 -41.37 -71.67 -23.28
C LYS A 162 -41.37 -73.16 -23.61
N ALA A 163 -40.87 -73.96 -22.67
CA ALA A 163 -41.00 -75.39 -22.68
C ALA A 163 -41.92 -75.81 -21.53
N HIS A 164 -43.00 -76.49 -21.93
CA HIS A 164 -43.67 -77.60 -21.28
C HIS A 164 -44.57 -77.39 -20.05
N ASP A 165 -45.87 -77.63 -20.32
CA ASP A 165 -46.93 -77.96 -19.37
C ASP A 165 -46.56 -79.16 -18.46
N VAL A 166 -46.91 -79.04 -17.18
CA VAL A 166 -47.21 -80.17 -16.28
C VAL A 166 -48.46 -79.79 -15.47
N GLN A 167 -49.58 -80.46 -15.80
CA GLN A 167 -50.79 -80.54 -14.99
C GLN A 167 -50.55 -81.47 -13.79
N ILE A 168 -50.96 -81.04 -12.58
CA ILE A 168 -51.43 -81.95 -11.54
C ILE A 168 -52.73 -81.37 -10.97
N ASP A 169 -53.71 -82.26 -10.89
CA ASP A 169 -55.16 -82.07 -10.79
C ASP A 169 -55.65 -82.27 -9.33
N ARG A 170 -56.82 -81.67 -9.04
CA ARG A 170 -57.82 -81.99 -7.98
C ARG A 170 -57.48 -81.92 -6.49
N SER A 171 -58.21 -81.06 -5.78
CA SER A 171 -59.44 -81.43 -5.05
C SER A 171 -60.31 -80.20 -4.80
#